data_AF-A0A2V9A7W6-F1
#
_entry.id   AF-A0A2V9A7W6-F1
#
_cell.length_a   1.000
_cell.length_b   1.000
_cell.length_c   1.000
_cell.angle_alpha   90.00
_cell.angle_beta   90.00
_cell.angle_gamma   90.00
#
_symmetry.space_group_name_H-M   'P 1'
#
loop_
_entity.id
_entity.type
_entity.pdbx_description
1 polymer ?
#
loop_
_entity_poly.entity_id
_entity_poly.type
_entity_poly.pdbx_seq_one_letter_code
_entity_poly.pdbx_strand_id
1 'polypeptide(L)'
;MWRGFSYNPNVFRDRMIPGGRISGCTGIQNRRTESQRGETGMNGTRKWVGIALAVVLCLILGSSSSLRAQAPAAAQDTAKAPPYTLVEYNAEQACAAEKAPATQVKCLDDFVSKYPNSALLIYVYPLYVNAYNQLKNPQKVIEFADKTVALADKVEPVVRYQVLYARALAYTSLTGPEQAAGAAKARESALLGLKTLDEVKKPDNVSDEDFKKQKQQPMVLFNYTAANAAMLAKDYAAAVESFKAVLALNPDDLSTNYNLGLAYKAMTPPQWMEAFWYFARAVTSKGATQAQADKVKKYLKAQMANYQGGNVCDNLIDGELNELLQLAGTSAERPGTYSLPSGADISAVQKDMTIASVFTDLKAGGDKSKLTWLAACGLEFPEVPGKVISVATGDPIVLKIAFVTSDAEFEAATAPNMDVKVVGQPEAARVEKDSAVHFTGTLVSYDPEPFFLHWDKAKVKAEDIPKEKGPAKKPPVRRPAKKPSGRSN
;
A
#
# COMPACT_ATOMS: atom_id res chain seq x y z
N MET A 1 1.15 -29.21 30.61
CA MET A 1 2.05 -28.25 29.96
C MET A 1 1.29 -27.57 28.84
N TRP A 2 0.79 -26.35 29.08
CA TRP A 2 0.38 -25.47 28.00
C TRP A 2 1.63 -25.17 27.15
N ARG A 3 1.73 -25.71 25.94
CA ARG A 3 2.69 -25.19 24.95
C ARG A 3 2.02 -24.01 24.26
N GLY A 4 2.02 -22.87 24.93
CA GLY A 4 1.55 -21.63 24.34
C GLY A 4 2.45 -21.16 23.22
N PHE A 5 1.83 -20.56 22.23
CA PHE A 5 2.44 -19.97 21.06
C PHE A 5 3.38 -18.83 21.47
N SER A 6 4.59 -18.79 20.89
CA SER A 6 5.30 -17.53 20.71
C SER A 6 4.61 -16.76 19.59
N TYR A 7 4.07 -15.58 19.91
CA TYR A 7 3.68 -14.61 18.89
C TYR A 7 4.85 -14.45 17.89
N ASN A 8 4.59 -14.74 16.62
CA ASN A 8 5.53 -14.45 15.55
C ASN A 8 4.91 -13.33 14.70
N PRO A 9 5.36 -12.07 14.85
CA PRO A 9 4.85 -10.94 14.05
C PRO A 9 5.02 -11.16 12.54
N ASN A 10 5.86 -12.11 12.12
CA ASN A 10 6.06 -12.44 10.71
C ASN A 10 4.91 -13.24 10.07
N VAL A 11 4.01 -13.86 10.86
CA VAL A 11 2.87 -14.62 10.29
C VAL A 11 1.90 -13.71 9.51
N PHE A 12 1.83 -12.42 9.87
CA PHE A 12 1.05 -11.39 9.18
C PHE A 12 1.85 -10.62 8.12
N ARG A 13 3.17 -10.81 8.03
CA ARG A 13 4.04 -10.14 7.05
C ARG A 13 3.99 -10.79 5.67
N ASP A 14 3.86 -12.12 5.62
CA ASP A 14 4.00 -12.86 4.35
C ASP A 14 2.67 -13.07 3.61
N ARG A 15 1.51 -12.91 4.28
CA ARG A 15 0.20 -13.19 3.68
C ARG A 15 -0.63 -11.97 3.25
N MET A 16 -0.20 -10.75 3.57
CA MET A 16 -1.04 -9.54 3.39
C MET A 16 -0.44 -8.43 2.52
N ILE A 17 0.54 -8.74 1.66
CA ILE A 17 0.77 -7.88 0.48
C ILE A 17 0.18 -8.60 -0.73
N PRO A 18 -1.11 -8.37 -1.08
CA PRO A 18 -1.72 -9.00 -2.23
C PRO A 18 -0.88 -8.69 -3.47
N GLY A 19 -0.33 -9.72 -4.10
CA GLY A 19 -0.13 -9.71 -5.55
C GLY A 19 -1.51 -9.79 -6.18
N GLY A 20 -2.24 -8.67 -6.18
CA GLY A 20 -3.50 -8.57 -6.92
C GLY A 20 -3.21 -8.82 -8.39
N ARG A 21 -3.94 -9.77 -8.99
CA ARG A 21 -3.98 -9.95 -10.43
C ARG A 21 -4.30 -8.59 -11.06
N ILE A 22 -3.35 -8.08 -11.83
CA ILE A 22 -3.55 -6.96 -12.73
C ILE A 22 -4.56 -7.44 -13.77
N SER A 23 -5.75 -6.84 -13.79
CA SER A 23 -6.71 -7.07 -14.86
C SER A 23 -6.34 -6.12 -16.00
N GLY A 24 -5.85 -6.68 -17.10
CA GLY A 24 -5.50 -5.94 -18.32
C GLY A 24 -4.22 -6.46 -18.97
N CYS A 25 -4.32 -6.77 -20.28
CA CYS A 25 -3.30 -7.28 -21.20
C CYS A 25 -3.21 -8.82 -21.31
N THR A 26 -4.10 -9.35 -22.16
CA THR A 26 -3.92 -10.64 -22.85
C THR A 26 -2.67 -10.58 -23.73
N GLY A 27 -1.62 -11.30 -23.35
CA GLY A 27 -0.43 -11.53 -24.16
C GLY A 27 0.08 -12.93 -23.90
N ILE A 28 -0.27 -13.85 -24.79
CA ILE A 28 0.18 -15.24 -24.80
C ILE A 28 1.68 -15.26 -25.09
N GLN A 29 2.51 -15.79 -24.18
CA GLN A 29 3.76 -16.44 -24.58
C GLN A 29 4.04 -17.68 -23.72
N ASN A 30 3.89 -18.83 -24.38
CA ASN A 30 4.47 -20.12 -24.02
C ASN A 30 5.99 -20.02 -23.98
N ARG A 31 6.63 -20.51 -22.91
CA ARG A 31 7.85 -21.32 -23.07
C ARG A 31 8.07 -22.27 -21.89
N ARG A 32 8.26 -23.54 -22.24
CA ARG A 32 8.52 -24.69 -21.36
C ARG A 32 9.95 -24.68 -20.81
N THR A 33 10.05 -25.09 -19.54
CA THR A 33 11.06 -25.92 -18.84
C THR A 33 12.47 -26.08 -19.40
N GLU A 34 13.45 -25.87 -18.53
CA GLU A 34 14.63 -26.75 -18.42
C GLU A 34 15.14 -26.79 -16.96
N SER A 35 15.86 -27.86 -16.65
CA SER A 35 15.90 -28.54 -15.35
C SER A 35 17.31 -28.61 -14.77
N GLN A 36 17.40 -28.40 -13.45
CA GLN A 36 18.27 -29.07 -12.45
C GLN A 36 19.77 -28.77 -12.28
N ARG A 37 20.13 -29.00 -10.99
CA ARG A 37 21.43 -29.10 -10.29
C ARG A 37 22.09 -27.76 -9.92
N GLY A 38 22.37 -27.46 -8.65
CA GLY A 38 22.32 -28.23 -7.42
C GLY A 38 23.54 -27.84 -6.60
N GLU A 39 23.35 -27.12 -5.50
CA GLU A 39 24.37 -27.00 -4.45
C GLU A 39 23.68 -26.83 -3.09
N THR A 40 24.01 -27.78 -2.23
CA THR A 40 23.54 -27.99 -0.88
C THR A 40 24.28 -27.10 0.12
N GLY A 41 23.52 -26.53 1.08
CA GLY A 41 23.99 -26.35 2.45
C GLY A 41 24.53 -24.97 2.81
N MET A 42 23.82 -24.27 3.71
CA MET A 42 24.32 -24.03 5.07
C MET A 42 23.27 -23.31 5.92
N ASN A 43 23.04 -23.89 7.10
CA ASN A 43 22.17 -23.41 8.16
C ASN A 43 22.60 -22.03 8.66
N GLY A 44 21.79 -21.00 8.39
CA GLY A 44 21.92 -19.68 8.98
C GLY A 44 21.17 -19.59 10.31
N THR A 45 21.79 -20.08 11.39
CA THR A 45 21.38 -19.80 12.77
C THR A 45 21.51 -18.29 13.03
N ARG A 46 20.41 -17.54 12.89
CA ARG A 46 20.35 -16.14 13.31
C ARG A 46 20.31 -16.08 14.84
N LYS A 47 21.46 -15.74 15.40
CA LYS A 47 21.70 -15.48 16.82
C LYS A 47 20.75 -14.38 17.32
N TRP A 48 19.96 -14.75 18.31
CA TRP A 48 19.29 -13.87 19.25
C TRP A 48 20.32 -13.10 20.07
N VAL A 49 20.29 -11.77 20.00
CA VAL A 49 20.78 -10.89 21.09
C VAL A 49 19.89 -9.66 21.10
N GLY A 50 19.07 -9.52 22.14
CA GLY A 50 18.14 -8.41 22.33
C GLY A 50 17.07 -8.71 23.38
N ILE A 51 17.52 -8.93 24.62
CA ILE A 51 16.74 -8.89 25.87
C ILE A 51 15.45 -9.75 25.86
N ALA A 52 15.61 -11.03 26.20
CA ALA A 52 14.51 -11.85 26.70
C ALA A 52 14.16 -11.43 28.13
N LEU A 53 13.28 -10.44 28.28
CA LEU A 53 12.48 -10.33 29.51
C LEU A 53 11.42 -11.43 29.43
N ALA A 54 11.65 -12.52 30.17
CA ALA A 54 10.67 -13.56 30.41
C ALA A 54 9.52 -13.01 31.27
N VAL A 55 8.70 -12.12 30.72
CA VAL A 55 7.37 -11.84 31.25
C VAL A 55 6.57 -13.11 30.96
N VAL A 56 6.25 -13.87 32.00
CA VAL A 56 5.32 -14.98 31.89
C VAL A 56 3.98 -14.40 31.44
N LEU A 57 3.60 -14.58 30.16
CA LEU A 57 2.30 -14.16 29.64
C LEU A 57 1.19 -15.07 30.20
N CYS A 58 0.86 -14.90 31.49
CA CYS A 58 -0.23 -15.59 32.17
C CYS A 58 -1.59 -15.33 31.50
N LEU A 59 -1.75 -14.20 30.79
CA LEU A 59 -2.95 -13.89 30.03
C LEU A 59 -3.05 -14.70 28.71
N ILE A 60 -1.98 -15.28 28.19
CA ILE A 60 -2.07 -16.15 27.00
C ILE A 60 -2.06 -17.64 27.41
N LEU A 61 -1.37 -17.96 28.50
CA LEU A 61 -1.24 -19.29 29.06
C LEU A 61 -2.18 -19.44 30.27
N GLY A 62 -3.41 -19.89 30.03
CA GLY A 62 -4.36 -20.13 31.11
C GLY A 62 -3.84 -21.14 32.13
N SER A 63 -4.07 -20.90 33.42
CA SER A 63 -3.86 -21.91 34.45
C SER A 63 -4.89 -23.03 34.27
N SER A 64 -4.46 -24.27 34.06
CA SER A 64 -5.36 -25.43 33.86
C SER A 64 -6.26 -25.77 35.06
N SER A 65 -6.11 -25.04 36.18
CA SER A 65 -6.95 -25.10 37.36
C SER A 65 -8.32 -24.44 37.16
N SER A 66 -8.45 -23.43 36.28
CA SER A 66 -9.74 -22.74 36.03
C SER A 66 -10.71 -23.51 35.12
N LEU A 67 -10.27 -24.66 34.59
CA LEU A 67 -11.03 -25.50 33.66
C LEU A 67 -11.47 -26.83 34.28
N ARG A 68 -11.44 -26.91 35.61
CA ARG A 68 -11.91 -28.07 36.38
C ARG A 68 -13.04 -27.62 37.28
N ALA A 69 -14.12 -28.40 37.31
CA ALA A 69 -15.17 -28.21 38.30
C ALA A 69 -14.63 -28.41 39.73
N GLN A 70 -15.29 -27.79 40.72
CA GLN A 70 -15.04 -28.06 42.13
C GLN A 70 -15.87 -29.25 42.60
N ALA A 71 -15.40 -30.01 43.58
CA ALA A 71 -16.17 -31.14 44.11
C ALA A 71 -17.51 -30.65 44.70
N PRO A 72 -18.64 -31.35 44.46
CA PRO A 72 -19.88 -31.04 45.13
C PRO A 72 -19.73 -31.25 46.64
N ALA A 73 -19.95 -30.21 47.44
CA ALA A 73 -19.93 -30.32 48.89
C ALA A 73 -20.99 -31.34 49.33
N ALA A 74 -20.60 -32.29 50.18
CA ALA A 74 -21.53 -33.19 50.83
C ALA A 74 -22.53 -32.34 51.62
N ALA A 75 -23.82 -32.61 51.44
CA ALA A 75 -24.92 -31.80 51.94
C ALA A 75 -24.88 -31.60 53.46
N GLN A 76 -24.19 -30.57 53.92
CA GLN A 76 -24.37 -29.95 55.23
C GLN A 76 -24.27 -28.42 55.04
N ASP A 77 -25.44 -27.79 55.07
CA ASP A 77 -25.68 -26.36 55.26
C ASP A 77 -24.81 -25.37 54.47
N THR A 78 -25.08 -25.24 53.18
CA THR A 78 -25.08 -23.92 52.51
C THR A 78 -26.09 -23.92 51.36
N ALA A 79 -26.77 -22.79 51.15
CA ALA A 79 -27.83 -22.59 50.15
C ALA A 79 -27.39 -22.68 48.66
N LYS A 80 -26.28 -23.34 48.32
CA LYS A 80 -25.81 -23.54 46.93
C LYS A 80 -25.03 -24.85 46.77
N ALA A 81 -25.70 -26.00 46.84
CA ALA A 81 -25.12 -27.21 46.25
C ALA A 81 -24.88 -26.95 44.74
N PRO A 82 -23.75 -27.40 44.15
CA PRO A 82 -23.51 -27.15 42.73
C PRO A 82 -24.59 -27.78 41.84
N PRO A 83 -24.98 -27.13 40.74
CA PRO A 83 -26.09 -27.56 39.88
C PRO A 83 -25.73 -28.75 38.96
N TYR A 84 -24.99 -29.74 39.48
CA TYR A 84 -24.58 -30.96 38.78
C TYR A 84 -24.38 -32.13 39.75
N THR A 85 -24.55 -33.35 39.25
CA THR A 85 -24.38 -34.59 40.01
C THR A 85 -22.92 -34.98 40.19
N LEU A 86 -22.63 -35.86 41.16
CA LEU A 86 -21.30 -36.45 41.33
C LEU A 86 -20.86 -37.26 40.10
N VAL A 87 -21.80 -37.86 39.37
CA VAL A 87 -21.52 -38.63 38.15
C VAL A 87 -21.06 -37.70 37.03
N GLU A 88 -21.74 -36.58 36.83
CA GLU A 88 -21.31 -35.54 35.88
C GLU A 88 -19.94 -34.98 36.27
N TYR A 89 -19.75 -34.63 37.55
CA TYR A 89 -18.47 -34.14 38.06
C TYR A 89 -17.31 -35.10 37.74
N ASN A 90 -17.47 -36.39 38.07
CA ASN A 90 -16.43 -37.40 37.81
C ASN A 90 -16.15 -37.57 36.31
N ALA A 91 -17.18 -37.48 35.47
CA ALA A 91 -17.02 -37.56 34.01
C ALA A 91 -16.26 -36.35 33.45
N GLU A 92 -16.58 -35.13 33.90
CA GLU A 92 -15.86 -33.91 33.50
C GLU A 92 -14.39 -33.99 33.94
N GLN A 93 -14.11 -34.37 35.18
CA GLN A 93 -12.76 -34.52 35.70
C GLN A 93 -11.95 -35.55 34.90
N ALA A 94 -12.56 -36.68 34.52
CA ALA A 94 -11.92 -37.68 33.69
C ALA A 94 -11.55 -37.12 32.31
N CYS A 95 -12.46 -36.40 31.65
CA CYS A 95 -12.16 -35.75 30.36
C CYS A 95 -11.12 -34.63 30.50
N ALA A 96 -11.13 -33.86 31.58
CA ALA A 96 -10.15 -32.81 31.85
C ALA A 96 -8.74 -33.36 32.17
N ALA A 97 -8.65 -34.61 32.64
CA ALA A 97 -7.39 -35.30 32.88
C ALA A 97 -6.76 -35.91 31.61
N GLU A 98 -7.56 -36.12 30.56
CA GLU A 98 -7.09 -36.65 29.28
C GLU A 98 -6.10 -35.68 28.61
N LYS A 99 -4.98 -36.23 28.14
CA LYS A 99 -3.86 -35.47 27.57
C LYS A 99 -3.80 -35.56 26.05
N ALA A 100 -4.32 -36.64 25.46
CA ALA A 100 -4.37 -36.82 24.02
C ALA A 100 -5.56 -36.05 23.44
N PRO A 101 -5.36 -35.02 22.60
CA PRO A 101 -6.46 -34.14 22.17
C PRO A 101 -7.60 -34.88 21.46
N ALA A 102 -7.28 -35.86 20.62
CA ALA A 102 -8.30 -36.65 19.92
C ALA A 102 -9.12 -37.54 20.88
N THR A 103 -8.48 -38.10 21.93
CA THR A 103 -9.17 -38.87 22.96
C THR A 103 -10.00 -37.97 23.87
N GLN A 104 -9.49 -36.79 24.19
CA GLN A 104 -10.21 -35.79 24.98
C GLN A 104 -11.49 -35.36 24.26
N VAL A 105 -11.43 -35.08 22.95
CA VAL A 105 -12.62 -34.76 22.15
C VAL A 105 -13.67 -35.87 22.25
N LYS A 106 -13.29 -37.15 22.09
CA LYS A 106 -14.23 -38.27 22.23
C LYS A 106 -14.88 -38.34 23.61
N CYS A 107 -14.09 -38.13 24.67
CA CYS A 107 -14.61 -38.09 26.04
C CYS A 107 -15.61 -36.94 26.23
N LEU A 108 -15.29 -35.76 25.70
CA LEU A 108 -16.17 -34.59 25.77
C LEU A 108 -17.45 -34.80 24.94
N ASP A 109 -17.36 -35.47 23.79
CA ASP A 109 -18.52 -35.83 22.95
C ASP A 109 -19.47 -36.76 23.72
N ASP A 110 -18.93 -37.77 24.40
CA ASP A 110 -19.69 -38.66 25.27
C ASP A 110 -20.33 -37.90 26.43
N PHE A 111 -19.62 -36.93 27.02
CA PHE A 111 -20.15 -36.09 28.08
C PHE A 111 -21.35 -35.26 27.59
N VAL A 112 -21.19 -34.51 26.49
CA VAL A 112 -22.24 -33.64 25.96
C VAL A 112 -23.44 -34.44 25.48
N SER A 113 -23.23 -35.64 24.94
CA SER A 113 -24.31 -36.56 24.53
C SER A 113 -25.15 -37.02 25.72
N LYS A 114 -24.51 -37.38 26.84
CA LYS A 114 -25.19 -37.84 28.06
C LYS A 114 -25.79 -36.70 28.88
N TYR A 115 -25.13 -35.54 28.89
CA TYR A 115 -25.47 -34.41 29.75
C TYR A 115 -25.57 -33.08 28.96
N PRO A 116 -26.47 -32.99 27.95
CA PRO A 116 -26.54 -31.84 27.05
C PRO A 116 -26.98 -30.53 27.71
N ASN A 117 -27.56 -30.59 28.92
CA ASN A 117 -28.00 -29.43 29.70
C ASN A 117 -27.22 -29.27 31.01
N SER A 118 -26.07 -29.96 31.16
CA SER A 118 -25.27 -29.91 32.38
C SER A 118 -24.79 -28.49 32.68
N ALA A 119 -24.78 -28.11 33.96
CA ALA A 119 -24.10 -26.88 34.35
C ALA A 119 -22.59 -26.94 34.14
N LEU A 120 -22.00 -28.14 33.99
CA LEU A 120 -20.57 -28.32 33.72
C LEU A 120 -20.15 -27.95 32.29
N LEU A 121 -21.11 -27.59 31.41
CA LEU A 121 -20.80 -27.09 30.07
C LEU A 121 -19.90 -25.84 30.09
N ILE A 122 -19.93 -25.06 31.17
CA ILE A 122 -19.01 -23.92 31.39
C ILE A 122 -17.54 -24.34 31.44
N TYR A 123 -17.24 -25.59 31.80
CA TYR A 123 -15.88 -26.17 31.82
C TYR A 123 -15.61 -27.02 30.58
N VAL A 124 -16.62 -27.76 30.11
CA VAL A 124 -16.51 -28.68 28.96
C VAL A 124 -16.26 -27.95 27.64
N TYR A 125 -16.95 -26.83 27.35
CA TYR A 125 -16.73 -26.12 26.08
C TYR A 125 -15.32 -25.50 25.95
N PRO A 126 -14.74 -24.86 26.98
CA PRO A 126 -13.32 -24.47 26.93
C PRO A 126 -12.35 -25.64 26.70
N LEU A 127 -12.63 -26.85 27.23
CA LEU A 127 -11.80 -28.03 26.95
C LEU A 127 -11.83 -28.42 25.47
N TYR A 128 -12.99 -28.32 24.81
CA TYR A 128 -13.08 -28.48 23.35
C TYR A 128 -12.23 -27.45 22.60
N VAL A 129 -12.32 -26.17 22.98
CA VAL A 129 -11.52 -25.09 22.38
C VAL A 129 -10.03 -25.46 22.44
N ASN A 130 -9.54 -25.90 23.60
CA ASN A 130 -8.16 -26.30 23.79
C ASN A 130 -7.76 -27.54 22.97
N ALA A 131 -8.61 -28.57 22.97
CA ALA A 131 -8.34 -29.81 22.24
C ALA A 131 -8.31 -29.56 20.72
N TYR A 132 -9.29 -28.83 20.19
CA TYR A 132 -9.34 -28.51 18.76
C TYR A 132 -8.25 -27.52 18.31
N ASN A 133 -7.82 -26.63 19.20
CA ASN A 133 -6.66 -25.78 18.92
C ASN A 133 -5.39 -26.62 18.74
N GLN A 134 -5.18 -27.64 19.59
CA GLN A 134 -4.06 -28.58 19.45
C GLN A 134 -4.17 -29.47 18.19
N LEU A 135 -5.40 -29.81 17.80
CA LEU A 135 -5.70 -30.54 16.56
C LEU A 135 -5.65 -29.65 15.30
N LYS A 136 -5.37 -28.34 15.45
CA LYS A 136 -5.34 -27.36 14.36
C LYS A 136 -6.64 -27.34 13.55
N ASN A 137 -7.78 -27.44 14.24
CA ASN A 137 -9.11 -27.36 13.64
C ASN A 137 -9.76 -26.01 13.97
N PRO A 138 -9.52 -24.95 13.17
CA PRO A 138 -9.96 -23.61 13.51
C PRO A 138 -11.49 -23.44 13.49
N GLN A 139 -12.20 -24.16 12.63
CA GLN A 139 -13.66 -24.12 12.59
C GLN A 139 -14.26 -24.59 13.92
N LYS A 140 -13.73 -25.69 14.47
CA LYS A 140 -14.18 -26.22 15.76
C LYS A 140 -13.74 -25.36 16.95
N VAL A 141 -12.57 -24.73 16.89
CA VAL A 141 -12.17 -23.71 17.87
C VAL A 141 -13.20 -22.58 17.92
N ILE A 142 -13.59 -22.06 16.75
CA ILE A 142 -14.57 -20.97 16.66
C ILE A 142 -15.94 -21.42 17.19
N GLU A 143 -16.41 -22.60 16.76
CA GLU A 143 -17.71 -23.14 17.20
C GLU A 143 -17.81 -23.23 18.73
N PHE A 144 -16.82 -23.84 19.39
CA PHE A 144 -16.86 -24.04 20.85
C PHE A 144 -16.50 -22.79 21.64
N ALA A 145 -15.73 -21.86 21.07
CA ALA A 145 -15.56 -20.53 21.66
C ALA A 145 -16.89 -19.77 21.66
N ASP A 146 -17.63 -19.79 20.55
CA ASP A 146 -18.96 -19.16 20.45
C ASP A 146 -19.96 -19.78 21.43
N LYS A 147 -19.96 -21.12 21.57
CA LYS A 147 -20.79 -21.81 22.58
C LYS A 147 -20.41 -21.41 24.01
N THR A 148 -19.12 -21.26 24.31
CA THR A 148 -18.66 -20.80 25.63
C THR A 148 -19.14 -19.38 25.91
N VAL A 149 -19.00 -18.47 24.95
CA VAL A 149 -19.43 -17.06 25.08
C VAL A 149 -20.95 -16.96 25.25
N ALA A 150 -21.72 -17.82 24.59
CA ALA A 150 -23.19 -17.87 24.73
C ALA A 150 -23.67 -18.25 26.15
N LEU A 151 -22.81 -18.82 27.00
CA LEU A 151 -23.12 -19.06 28.41
C LEU A 151 -23.06 -17.78 29.27
N ALA A 152 -22.65 -16.66 28.68
CA ALA A 152 -22.66 -15.32 29.26
C ALA A 152 -21.98 -15.28 30.65
N ASP A 153 -22.62 -14.66 31.65
CA ASP A 153 -22.04 -14.37 32.97
C ASP A 153 -21.86 -15.60 33.86
N LYS A 154 -22.22 -16.78 33.38
CA LYS A 154 -21.90 -18.06 34.03
C LYS A 154 -20.41 -18.44 33.86
N VAL A 155 -19.72 -17.84 32.91
CA VAL A 155 -18.30 -18.09 32.61
C VAL A 155 -17.46 -16.95 33.16
N GLU A 156 -16.41 -17.29 33.89
CA GLU A 156 -15.49 -16.29 34.44
C GLU A 156 -14.86 -15.43 33.32
N PRO A 157 -14.67 -14.11 33.55
CA PRO A 157 -14.10 -13.22 32.55
C PRO A 157 -12.78 -13.71 31.95
N VAL A 158 -11.89 -14.30 32.77
CA VAL A 158 -10.62 -14.85 32.32
C VAL A 158 -10.79 -16.00 31.32
N VAL A 159 -11.78 -16.88 31.54
CA VAL A 159 -12.08 -18.00 30.64
C VAL A 159 -12.72 -17.50 29.35
N ARG A 160 -13.67 -16.55 29.46
CA ARG A 160 -14.30 -15.90 28.30
C ARG A 160 -13.26 -15.21 27.42
N TYR A 161 -12.33 -14.47 28.02
CA TYR A 161 -11.23 -13.84 27.32
C TYR A 161 -10.31 -14.87 26.63
N GLN A 162 -9.93 -15.96 27.32
CA GLN A 162 -9.09 -17.01 26.74
C GLN A 162 -9.71 -17.65 25.49
N VAL A 163 -11.01 -17.98 25.52
CA VAL A 163 -11.67 -18.59 24.35
C VAL A 163 -11.83 -17.56 23.22
N LEU A 164 -12.07 -16.29 23.52
CA LEU A 164 -12.12 -15.22 22.52
C LEU A 164 -10.74 -14.99 21.87
N TYR A 165 -9.66 -15.05 22.65
CA TYR A 165 -8.29 -14.98 22.15
C TYR A 165 -7.99 -16.15 21.20
N ALA A 166 -8.33 -17.38 21.60
CA ALA A 166 -8.19 -18.56 20.75
C ALA A 166 -9.02 -18.46 19.46
N ARG A 167 -10.24 -17.94 19.57
CA ARG A 167 -11.14 -17.69 18.43
C ARG A 167 -10.56 -16.69 17.45
N ALA A 168 -9.99 -15.57 17.93
CA ALA A 168 -9.33 -14.58 17.09
C ALA A 168 -8.17 -15.19 16.32
N LEU A 169 -7.31 -15.98 16.98
CA LEU A 169 -6.24 -16.73 16.31
C LEU A 169 -6.79 -17.70 15.26
N ALA A 170 -7.81 -18.49 15.61
CA ALA A 170 -8.41 -19.45 14.70
C ALA A 170 -8.98 -18.78 13.44
N TYR A 171 -9.65 -17.63 13.59
CA TYR A 171 -10.16 -16.85 12.47
C TYR A 171 -9.05 -16.45 11.47
N THR A 172 -7.86 -16.06 11.96
CA THR A 172 -6.73 -15.72 11.07
C THR A 172 -6.20 -16.91 10.25
N SER A 173 -6.50 -18.13 10.68
CA SER A 173 -6.05 -19.37 10.02
C SER A 173 -7.05 -19.96 9.02
N LEU A 174 -8.28 -19.43 8.98
CA LEU A 174 -9.30 -19.80 8.01
C LEU A 174 -8.90 -19.41 6.57
N THR A 175 -9.55 -20.03 5.58
CA THR A 175 -9.42 -19.60 4.18
C THR A 175 -10.12 -18.26 3.94
N GLY A 176 -9.76 -17.55 2.87
CA GLY A 176 -10.36 -16.25 2.53
C GLY A 176 -11.89 -16.26 2.43
N PRO A 177 -12.53 -17.23 1.76
CA PRO A 177 -14.00 -17.34 1.72
C PRO A 177 -14.62 -17.56 3.10
N GLU A 178 -14.01 -18.39 3.94
CA GLU A 178 -14.48 -18.64 5.31
C GLU A 178 -14.34 -17.40 6.19
N GLN A 179 -13.24 -16.65 6.06
CA GLN A 179 -13.06 -15.37 6.75
C GLN A 179 -14.14 -14.38 6.33
N ALA A 180 -14.39 -14.23 5.02
CA ALA A 180 -15.43 -13.33 4.51
C ALA A 180 -16.82 -13.68 5.06
N ALA A 181 -17.18 -14.97 5.07
CA ALA A 181 -18.46 -15.44 5.61
C ALA A 181 -18.58 -15.21 7.13
N GLY A 182 -17.47 -15.33 7.88
CA GLY A 182 -17.43 -15.16 9.33
C GLY A 182 -17.14 -13.73 9.81
N ALA A 183 -16.94 -12.77 8.91
CA ALA A 183 -16.37 -11.45 9.23
C ALA A 183 -17.16 -10.69 10.30
N ALA A 184 -18.48 -10.58 10.16
CA ALA A 184 -19.32 -9.84 11.12
C ALA A 184 -19.16 -10.38 12.55
N LYS A 185 -19.25 -11.72 12.72
CA LYS A 185 -19.05 -12.37 14.02
C LYS A 185 -17.62 -12.25 14.51
N ALA A 186 -16.63 -12.32 13.63
CA ALA A 186 -15.23 -12.13 14.00
C ALA A 186 -14.96 -10.74 14.57
N ARG A 187 -15.54 -9.70 13.98
CA ARG A 187 -15.48 -8.34 14.51
C ARG A 187 -16.16 -8.25 15.88
N GLU A 188 -17.39 -8.74 16.00
CA GLU A 188 -18.14 -8.74 17.25
C GLU A 188 -17.38 -9.43 18.38
N SER A 189 -16.88 -10.65 18.15
CA SER A 189 -16.12 -11.40 19.14
C SER A 189 -14.79 -10.73 19.50
N ALA A 190 -14.11 -10.07 18.54
CA ALA A 190 -12.88 -9.35 18.83
C ALA A 190 -13.14 -8.11 19.72
N LEU A 191 -14.20 -7.35 19.46
CA LEU A 191 -14.63 -6.23 20.30
C LEU A 191 -15.05 -6.70 21.69
N LEU A 192 -15.76 -7.82 21.78
CA LEU A 192 -16.07 -8.45 23.07
C LEU A 192 -14.80 -8.91 23.80
N GLY A 193 -13.79 -9.40 23.07
CA GLY A 193 -12.49 -9.77 23.61
C GLY A 193 -11.76 -8.60 24.26
N LEU A 194 -11.79 -7.42 23.62
CA LEU A 194 -11.26 -6.17 24.19
C LEU A 194 -11.99 -5.80 25.48
N LYS A 195 -13.34 -5.79 25.46
CA LYS A 195 -14.14 -5.50 26.66
C LYS A 195 -13.85 -6.48 27.80
N THR A 196 -13.82 -7.78 27.50
CA THR A 196 -13.59 -8.82 28.51
C THR A 196 -12.18 -8.73 29.09
N LEU A 197 -11.19 -8.30 28.29
CA LEU A 197 -9.81 -8.09 28.76
C LEU A 197 -9.73 -7.04 29.88
N ASP A 198 -10.61 -6.05 29.89
CA ASP A 198 -10.70 -5.03 30.96
C ASP A 198 -11.28 -5.60 32.25
N GLU A 199 -12.13 -6.62 32.15
CA GLU A 199 -12.73 -7.34 33.28
C GLU A 199 -11.75 -8.36 33.93
N VAL A 200 -10.66 -8.72 33.25
CA VAL A 200 -9.66 -9.65 33.80
C VAL A 200 -8.92 -9.01 34.97
N LYS A 201 -9.03 -9.64 36.14
CA LYS A 201 -8.32 -9.22 37.36
C LYS A 201 -6.81 -9.39 37.18
N LYS A 202 -6.06 -8.40 37.65
CA LYS A 202 -4.62 -8.47 37.76
C LYS A 202 -4.23 -9.58 38.76
N PRO A 203 -3.30 -10.48 38.43
CA PRO A 203 -2.74 -11.41 39.40
C PRO A 203 -1.96 -10.67 40.51
N ASP A 204 -2.08 -11.11 41.76
CA ASP A 204 -1.46 -10.44 42.92
C ASP A 204 0.08 -10.36 42.82
N ASN A 205 0.69 -11.31 42.12
CA ASN A 205 2.14 -11.40 41.91
C ASN A 205 2.65 -10.63 40.69
N VAL A 206 1.81 -9.82 40.04
CA VAL A 206 2.15 -9.05 38.84
C VAL A 206 2.02 -7.55 39.14
N SER A 207 3.05 -6.77 38.78
CA SER A 207 3.02 -5.31 38.89
C SER A 207 1.98 -4.72 37.92
N ASP A 208 1.47 -3.52 38.21
CA ASP A 208 0.50 -2.87 37.31
C ASP A 208 1.10 -2.59 35.93
N GLU A 209 2.39 -2.24 35.88
CA GLU A 209 3.13 -2.02 34.64
C GLU A 209 3.24 -3.31 33.81
N ASP A 210 3.62 -4.42 34.45
CA ASP A 210 3.73 -5.71 33.76
C ASP A 210 2.38 -6.22 33.29
N PHE A 211 1.31 -6.00 34.08
CA PHE A 211 -0.04 -6.36 33.67
C PHE A 211 -0.50 -5.55 32.45
N LYS A 212 -0.22 -4.23 32.44
CA LYS A 212 -0.49 -3.38 31.27
C LYS A 212 0.27 -3.88 30.05
N LYS A 213 1.55 -4.25 30.17
CA LYS A 213 2.35 -4.84 29.09
C LYS A 213 1.76 -6.17 28.60
N GLN A 214 1.29 -7.03 29.51
CA GLN A 214 0.66 -8.30 29.15
C GLN A 214 -0.64 -8.11 28.33
N LYS A 215 -1.39 -7.03 28.55
CA LYS A 215 -2.61 -6.71 27.79
C LYS A 215 -2.34 -6.21 26.37
N GLN A 216 -1.16 -5.66 26.08
CA GLN A 216 -0.87 -5.04 24.77
C GLN A 216 -1.00 -6.03 23.61
N GLN A 217 -0.44 -7.23 23.73
CA GLN A 217 -0.48 -8.23 22.65
C GLN A 217 -1.92 -8.71 22.34
N PRO A 218 -2.74 -9.06 23.34
CA PRO A 218 -4.16 -9.30 23.13
C PRO A 218 -4.91 -8.13 22.49
N MET A 219 -4.66 -6.89 22.93
CA MET A 219 -5.28 -5.70 22.33
C MET A 219 -4.91 -5.55 20.85
N VAL A 220 -3.64 -5.77 20.49
CA VAL A 220 -3.19 -5.78 19.09
C VAL A 220 -3.93 -6.85 18.30
N LEU A 221 -4.00 -8.10 18.80
CA LEU A 221 -4.67 -9.19 18.10
C LEU A 221 -6.15 -8.90 17.85
N PHE A 222 -6.88 -8.46 18.90
CA PHE A 222 -8.30 -8.18 18.77
C PHE A 222 -8.58 -7.00 17.84
N ASN A 223 -7.89 -5.87 18.01
CA ASN A 223 -8.07 -4.73 17.10
C ASN A 223 -7.71 -5.10 15.66
N TYR A 224 -6.66 -5.88 15.45
CA TYR A 224 -6.29 -6.34 14.11
C TYR A 224 -7.34 -7.28 13.51
N THR A 225 -7.90 -8.20 14.29
CA THR A 225 -9.00 -9.07 13.84
C THR A 225 -10.25 -8.26 13.50
N ALA A 226 -10.62 -7.30 14.37
CA ALA A 226 -11.74 -6.41 14.13
C ALA A 226 -11.56 -5.58 12.84
N ALA A 227 -10.35 -5.04 12.62
CA ALA A 227 -10.03 -4.27 11.43
C ALA A 227 -10.12 -5.10 10.13
N ASN A 228 -9.52 -6.30 10.12
CA ASN A 228 -9.57 -7.18 8.95
C ASN A 228 -10.99 -7.69 8.65
N ALA A 229 -11.74 -8.03 9.70
CA ALA A 229 -13.14 -8.38 9.56
C ALA A 229 -13.97 -7.22 8.99
N ALA A 230 -13.74 -5.99 9.46
CA ALA A 230 -14.38 -4.79 8.93
C ALA A 230 -14.02 -4.54 7.46
N MET A 231 -12.75 -4.73 7.08
CA MET A 231 -12.31 -4.66 5.67
C MET A 231 -13.07 -5.65 4.78
N LEU A 232 -13.24 -6.90 5.23
CA LEU A 232 -13.99 -7.93 4.49
C LEU A 232 -15.49 -7.60 4.42
N ALA A 233 -16.04 -6.99 5.47
CA ALA A 233 -17.41 -6.50 5.51
C ALA A 233 -17.61 -5.17 4.74
N LYS A 234 -16.54 -4.58 4.17
CA LYS A 234 -16.51 -3.26 3.53
C LYS A 234 -16.93 -2.11 4.45
N ASP A 235 -16.85 -2.31 5.77
CA ASP A 235 -17.00 -1.24 6.77
C ASP A 235 -15.64 -0.56 6.97
N TYR A 236 -15.27 0.28 6.01
CA TYR A 236 -13.94 0.91 5.98
C TYR A 236 -13.73 1.90 7.13
N ALA A 237 -14.81 2.54 7.62
CA ALA A 237 -14.72 3.44 8.77
C ALA A 237 -14.34 2.68 10.05
N ALA A 238 -15.01 1.55 10.33
CA ALA A 238 -14.64 0.71 11.46
C ALA A 238 -13.26 0.08 11.31
N ALA A 239 -12.86 -0.25 10.08
CA ALA A 239 -11.51 -0.75 9.80
C ALA A 239 -10.43 0.30 10.14
N VAL A 240 -10.65 1.56 9.72
CA VAL A 240 -9.75 2.68 10.04
C VAL A 240 -9.60 2.86 11.55
N GLU A 241 -10.70 2.88 12.30
CA GLU A 241 -10.69 3.02 13.76
C GLU A 241 -9.86 1.89 14.41
N SER A 242 -10.13 0.65 14.02
CA SER A 242 -9.47 -0.53 14.60
C SER A 242 -7.98 -0.60 14.22
N PHE A 243 -7.60 -0.27 12.98
CA PHE A 243 -6.18 -0.20 12.60
C PHE A 243 -5.44 0.94 13.32
N LYS A 244 -6.08 2.10 13.53
CA LYS A 244 -5.50 3.17 14.37
C LYS A 244 -5.25 2.70 15.79
N ALA A 245 -6.17 1.92 16.38
CA ALA A 245 -5.97 1.34 17.71
C ALA A 245 -4.77 0.38 17.75
N VAL A 246 -4.51 -0.39 16.68
CA VAL A 246 -3.29 -1.19 16.56
C VAL A 246 -2.05 -0.30 16.48
N LEU A 247 -2.06 0.75 15.64
CA LEU A 247 -0.91 1.67 15.49
C LEU A 247 -0.64 2.51 16.74
N ALA A 248 -1.64 2.77 17.59
CA ALA A 248 -1.43 3.39 18.90
C ALA A 248 -0.57 2.52 19.84
N LEU A 249 -0.59 1.20 19.65
CA LEU A 249 0.21 0.24 20.41
C LEU A 249 1.53 -0.14 19.70
N ASN A 250 1.51 -0.18 18.36
CA ASN A 250 2.66 -0.50 17.52
C ASN A 250 2.73 0.44 16.30
N PRO A 251 3.27 1.66 16.46
CA PRO A 251 3.22 2.71 15.43
C PRO A 251 4.01 2.39 14.13
N ASP A 252 4.98 1.47 14.23
CA ASP A 252 5.90 1.10 13.14
C ASP A 252 5.48 -0.22 12.46
N ASP A 253 4.27 -0.72 12.71
CA ASP A 253 3.83 -1.97 12.09
C ASP A 253 3.57 -1.79 10.59
N LEU A 254 4.45 -2.35 9.76
CA LEU A 254 4.35 -2.27 8.29
C LEU A 254 2.98 -2.72 7.78
N SER A 255 2.51 -3.90 8.22
CA SER A 255 1.28 -4.51 7.70
C SER A 255 0.06 -3.67 8.07
N THR A 256 0.01 -3.14 9.29
CA THR A 256 -1.09 -2.29 9.76
C THR A 256 -1.08 -0.93 9.07
N ASN A 257 0.08 -0.29 8.89
CA ASN A 257 0.18 0.95 8.11
C ASN A 257 -0.28 0.72 6.67
N TYR A 258 0.17 -0.35 6.01
CA TYR A 258 -0.27 -0.68 4.66
C TYR A 258 -1.79 -0.92 4.57
N ASN A 259 -2.35 -1.73 5.48
CA ASN A 259 -3.78 -2.04 5.49
C ASN A 259 -4.65 -0.82 5.84
N LEU A 260 -4.17 0.08 6.70
CA LEU A 260 -4.84 1.35 6.97
C LEU A 260 -4.87 2.24 5.72
N GLY A 261 -3.77 2.29 4.96
CA GLY A 261 -3.76 2.97 3.67
C GLY A 261 -4.79 2.40 2.68
N LEU A 262 -4.93 1.07 2.64
CA LEU A 262 -5.98 0.41 1.84
C LEU A 262 -7.39 0.77 2.32
N ALA A 263 -7.62 0.85 3.63
CA ALA A 263 -8.91 1.21 4.20
C ALA A 263 -9.32 2.63 3.80
N TYR A 264 -8.42 3.61 3.96
CA TYR A 264 -8.66 5.00 3.55
C TYR A 264 -8.94 5.15 2.05
N LYS A 265 -8.19 4.42 1.21
CA LYS A 265 -8.43 4.39 -0.23
C LYS A 265 -9.82 3.84 -0.58
N ALA A 266 -10.30 2.86 0.17
CA ALA A 266 -11.58 2.20 -0.10
C ALA A 266 -12.80 2.96 0.45
N MET A 267 -12.60 4.01 1.25
CA MET A 267 -13.69 4.88 1.73
C MET A 267 -14.43 5.56 0.57
N THR A 268 -15.63 6.06 0.86
CA THR A 268 -16.45 6.82 -0.09
C THR A 268 -16.82 8.18 0.51
N PRO A 269 -16.25 9.30 0.05
CA PRO A 269 -15.18 9.38 -0.97
C PRO A 269 -13.84 8.81 -0.45
N PRO A 270 -12.95 8.35 -1.36
CA PRO A 270 -11.60 7.92 -0.98
C PRO A 270 -10.82 9.03 -0.27
N GLN A 271 -10.13 8.68 0.81
CA GLN A 271 -9.26 9.59 1.56
C GLN A 271 -7.82 9.44 1.08
N TRP A 272 -7.52 9.94 -0.14
CA TRP A 272 -6.25 9.67 -0.83
C TRP A 272 -5.00 10.15 -0.08
N MET A 273 -5.04 11.34 0.53
CA MET A 273 -3.89 11.88 1.26
C MET A 273 -3.54 11.02 2.48
N GLU A 274 -4.55 10.54 3.21
CA GLU A 274 -4.35 9.59 4.30
C GLU A 274 -3.86 8.24 3.76
N ALA A 275 -4.42 7.75 2.66
CA ALA A 275 -3.99 6.50 2.04
C ALA A 275 -2.49 6.54 1.67
N PHE A 276 -2.04 7.59 1.00
CA PHE A 276 -0.64 7.79 0.61
C PHE A 276 0.27 7.90 1.83
N TRP A 277 -0.16 8.64 2.85
CA TRP A 277 0.59 8.76 4.10
C TRP A 277 0.87 7.40 4.74
N TYR A 278 -0.17 6.58 4.91
CA TYR A 278 -0.01 5.28 5.58
C TYR A 278 0.69 4.23 4.71
N PHE A 279 0.60 4.32 3.37
CA PHE A 279 1.49 3.54 2.50
C PHE A 279 2.95 3.97 2.65
N ALA A 280 3.23 5.27 2.73
CA ALA A 280 4.59 5.78 2.94
C ALA A 280 5.15 5.35 4.29
N ARG A 281 4.34 5.42 5.37
CA ARG A 281 4.68 4.87 6.70
C ARG A 281 5.04 3.39 6.64
N ALA A 282 4.33 2.61 5.82
CA ALA A 282 4.64 1.20 5.62
C ALA A 282 5.98 1.00 4.88
N VAL A 283 6.30 1.82 3.88
CA VAL A 283 7.60 1.79 3.18
C VAL A 283 8.74 2.14 4.14
N THR A 284 8.55 3.15 4.98
CA THR A 284 9.59 3.68 5.89
C THR A 284 9.66 2.96 7.23
N SER A 285 8.87 1.90 7.44
CA SER A 285 8.85 1.20 8.72
C SER A 285 10.22 0.56 9.01
N LYS A 286 10.74 0.71 10.23
CA LYS A 286 12.08 0.22 10.60
C LYS A 286 12.17 -1.30 10.58
N GLY A 287 11.03 -1.97 10.76
CA GLY A 287 10.96 -3.42 10.67
C GLY A 287 10.92 -3.99 9.24
N ALA A 288 10.77 -3.15 8.21
CA ALA A 288 10.58 -3.58 6.82
C ALA A 288 11.85 -4.23 6.26
N THR A 289 11.71 -5.33 5.51
CA THR A 289 12.78 -5.76 4.61
C THR A 289 12.83 -4.86 3.38
N GLN A 290 13.99 -4.75 2.74
CA GLN A 290 14.14 -3.97 1.50
C GLN A 290 13.10 -4.40 0.45
N ALA A 291 12.90 -5.71 0.24
CA ALA A 291 11.94 -6.22 -0.72
C ALA A 291 10.48 -5.83 -0.40
N GLN A 292 10.11 -5.77 0.89
CA GLN A 292 8.78 -5.30 1.30
C GLN A 292 8.62 -3.80 1.05
N ALA A 293 9.62 -3.01 1.44
CA ALA A 293 9.63 -1.57 1.22
C ALA A 293 9.54 -1.24 -0.27
N ASP A 294 10.32 -1.90 -1.13
CA ASP A 294 10.32 -1.68 -2.58
C ASP A 294 8.97 -2.03 -3.21
N LYS A 295 8.34 -3.13 -2.76
CA LYS A 295 7.01 -3.55 -3.26
C LYS A 295 5.94 -2.51 -2.93
N VAL A 296 5.92 -2.02 -1.68
CA VAL A 296 4.96 -1.00 -1.26
C VAL A 296 5.28 0.36 -1.91
N LYS A 297 6.56 0.73 -2.04
CA LYS A 297 7.00 1.97 -2.72
C LYS A 297 6.55 2.00 -4.17
N LYS A 298 6.73 0.89 -4.90
CA LYS A 298 6.25 0.74 -6.28
C LYS A 298 4.73 0.88 -6.37
N TYR A 299 4.01 0.26 -5.45
CA TYR A 299 2.55 0.38 -5.38
C TYR A 299 2.11 1.82 -5.12
N LEU A 300 2.71 2.49 -4.13
CA LEU A 300 2.44 3.88 -3.78
C LEU A 300 2.71 4.82 -4.97
N LYS A 301 3.87 4.69 -5.64
CA LYS A 301 4.20 5.48 -6.84
C LYS A 301 3.09 5.39 -7.89
N ALA A 302 2.63 4.18 -8.18
CA ALA A 302 1.55 3.95 -9.13
C ALA A 302 0.21 4.55 -8.68
N GLN A 303 -0.11 4.51 -7.38
CA GLN A 303 -1.34 5.14 -6.87
C GLN A 303 -1.27 6.67 -6.96
N MET A 304 -0.12 7.29 -6.69
CA MET A 304 0.09 8.74 -6.82
C MET A 304 -0.07 9.19 -8.29
N ALA A 305 0.60 8.50 -9.22
CA ALA A 305 0.47 8.78 -10.65
C ALA A 305 -0.98 8.67 -11.12
N ASN A 306 -1.71 7.63 -10.71
CA ASN A 306 -3.13 7.46 -11.05
C ASN A 306 -4.01 8.55 -10.45
N TYR A 307 -3.75 8.98 -9.22
CA TYR A 307 -4.48 10.06 -8.56
C TYR A 307 -4.31 11.39 -9.28
N GLN A 308 -3.14 11.62 -9.89
CA GLN A 308 -2.82 12.77 -10.72
C GLN A 308 -3.22 12.63 -12.20
N GLY A 309 -3.94 11.58 -12.57
CA GLY A 309 -4.46 11.40 -13.94
C GLY A 309 -3.52 10.65 -14.90
N GLY A 310 -2.37 10.15 -14.44
CA GLY A 310 -1.52 9.19 -15.15
C GLY A 310 -0.64 9.76 -16.28
N ASN A 311 -0.76 11.05 -16.59
CA ASN A 311 -0.01 11.71 -17.67
C ASN A 311 1.12 12.62 -17.17
N VAL A 312 1.31 12.71 -15.85
CA VAL A 312 2.39 13.48 -15.25
C VAL A 312 3.73 12.79 -15.50
N CYS A 313 4.77 13.57 -15.80
CA CYS A 313 6.12 13.06 -15.98
C CYS A 313 6.64 12.26 -14.77
N ASP A 314 7.26 11.11 -15.04
CA ASP A 314 7.71 10.16 -14.01
C ASP A 314 8.66 10.77 -12.96
N ASN A 315 9.53 11.70 -13.37
CA ASN A 315 10.48 12.39 -12.49
C ASN A 315 9.78 13.28 -11.45
N LEU A 316 8.62 13.84 -11.77
CA LEU A 316 7.81 14.64 -10.83
C LEU A 316 7.16 13.74 -9.80
N ILE A 317 6.60 12.61 -10.23
CA ILE A 317 6.07 11.59 -9.31
C ILE A 317 7.17 11.07 -8.38
N ASP A 318 8.39 10.85 -8.90
CA ASP A 318 9.53 10.43 -8.07
C ASP A 318 9.92 11.49 -7.04
N GLY A 319 9.89 12.77 -7.41
CA GLY A 319 10.12 13.89 -6.50
C GLY A 319 9.11 13.92 -5.35
N GLU A 320 7.82 13.92 -5.68
CA GLU A 320 6.71 13.94 -4.71
C GLU A 320 6.73 12.69 -3.80
N LEU A 321 7.03 11.52 -4.37
CA LEU A 321 7.16 10.29 -3.62
C LEU A 321 8.31 10.37 -2.61
N ASN A 322 9.47 10.89 -3.01
CA ASN A 322 10.62 11.01 -2.12
C ASN A 322 10.35 12.00 -0.98
N GLU A 323 9.68 13.13 -1.24
CA GLU A 323 9.23 14.07 -0.21
C GLU A 323 8.28 13.38 0.78
N LEU A 324 7.26 12.67 0.27
CA LEU A 324 6.30 11.95 1.10
C LEU A 324 6.98 10.90 2.00
N LEU A 325 7.92 10.14 1.45
CA LEU A 325 8.68 9.15 2.21
C LEU A 325 9.55 9.80 3.29
N GLN A 326 10.17 10.95 3.03
CA GLN A 326 10.93 11.69 4.05
C GLN A 326 10.04 12.16 5.20
N LEU A 327 8.87 12.73 4.88
CA LEU A 327 7.90 13.18 5.89
C LEU A 327 7.36 12.01 6.72
N ALA A 328 6.93 10.92 6.06
CA ALA A 328 6.37 9.75 6.74
C ALA A 328 7.42 9.00 7.60
N GLY A 329 8.69 9.04 7.20
CA GLY A 329 9.79 8.47 7.97
C GLY A 329 10.06 9.20 9.30
N THR A 330 9.61 10.45 9.44
CA THR A 330 9.90 11.30 10.59
C THR A 330 8.68 11.66 11.43
N SER A 331 7.46 11.50 10.91
CA SER A 331 6.21 11.76 11.62
C SER A 331 5.28 10.54 11.65
N ALA A 332 4.53 10.38 12.75
CA ALA A 332 3.45 9.39 12.83
C ALA A 332 2.20 9.86 12.09
N GLU A 333 1.91 11.16 12.14
CA GLU A 333 0.72 11.77 11.56
C GLU A 333 1.08 12.64 10.36
N ARG A 334 0.18 12.69 9.37
CA ARG A 334 0.36 13.50 8.17
C ARG A 334 0.33 14.99 8.53
N PRO A 335 1.32 15.79 8.10
CA PRO A 335 1.22 17.24 8.20
C PRO A 335 -0.04 17.74 7.49
N GLY A 336 -0.84 18.56 8.16
CA GLY A 336 -2.06 19.11 7.57
C GLY A 336 -1.82 19.96 6.32
N THR A 337 -0.60 20.49 6.17
CA THR A 337 -0.14 21.26 5.01
C THR A 337 0.27 20.41 3.82
N TYR A 338 0.48 19.10 3.99
CA TYR A 338 0.87 18.22 2.89
C TYR A 338 -0.36 17.83 2.07
N SER A 339 -0.33 18.16 0.78
CA SER A 339 -1.36 17.81 -0.21
C SER A 339 -0.74 17.64 -1.58
N LEU A 340 -1.36 16.81 -2.42
CA LEU A 340 -1.01 16.68 -3.83
C LEU A 340 -2.20 17.12 -4.70
N PRO A 341 -1.96 17.82 -5.82
CA PRO A 341 -2.98 18.08 -6.82
C PRO A 341 -3.59 16.78 -7.32
N SER A 342 -4.90 16.73 -7.49
CA SER A 342 -5.59 15.62 -8.15
C SER A 342 -5.51 15.75 -9.67
N GLY A 343 -5.85 14.67 -10.39
CA GLY A 343 -6.01 14.72 -11.84
C GLY A 343 -7.05 15.76 -12.29
N ALA A 344 -8.09 16.01 -11.47
CA ALA A 344 -9.07 17.05 -11.77
C ALA A 344 -8.46 18.45 -11.64
N ASP A 345 -7.64 18.69 -10.61
CA ASP A 345 -6.92 19.96 -10.43
C ASP A 345 -5.96 20.20 -11.60
N ILE A 346 -5.23 19.15 -12.01
CA ILE A 346 -4.31 19.19 -13.14
C ILE A 346 -5.06 19.46 -14.46
N SER A 347 -6.14 18.73 -14.74
CA SER A 347 -6.96 18.93 -15.94
C SER A 347 -7.61 20.31 -15.99
N ALA A 348 -7.96 20.89 -14.85
CA ALA A 348 -8.48 22.25 -14.78
C ALA A 348 -7.44 23.28 -15.25
N VAL A 349 -6.17 23.11 -14.85
CA VAL A 349 -5.07 23.98 -15.31
C VAL A 349 -4.78 23.77 -16.80
N GLN A 350 -4.87 22.54 -17.29
CA GLN A 350 -4.61 22.21 -18.70
C GLN A 350 -5.62 22.85 -19.67
N LYS A 351 -6.87 23.08 -19.24
CA LYS A 351 -7.96 23.56 -20.11
C LYS A 351 -7.66 24.92 -20.75
N ASP A 352 -7.08 25.84 -19.99
CA ASP A 352 -6.78 27.21 -20.43
C ASP A 352 -5.27 27.40 -20.66
N MET A 353 -4.51 26.30 -20.72
CA MET A 353 -3.07 26.32 -20.82
C MET A 353 -2.61 26.72 -22.23
N THR A 354 -1.75 27.72 -22.29
CA THR A 354 -1.02 28.11 -23.52
C THR A 354 0.47 28.07 -23.23
N ILE A 355 1.31 27.97 -24.26
CA ILE A 355 2.75 28.06 -24.03
C ILE A 355 3.16 29.42 -23.44
N ALA A 356 2.45 30.50 -23.77
CA ALA A 356 2.68 31.82 -23.17
C ALA A 356 2.40 31.84 -21.66
N SER A 357 1.30 31.22 -21.21
CA SER A 357 0.99 31.11 -19.79
C SER A 357 2.00 30.21 -19.06
N VAL A 358 2.39 29.08 -19.67
CA VAL A 358 3.42 28.19 -19.12
C VAL A 358 4.76 28.92 -18.98
N PHE A 359 5.22 29.58 -20.03
CA PHE A 359 6.48 30.33 -20.00
C PHE A 359 6.48 31.38 -18.88
N THR A 360 5.38 32.14 -18.76
CA THR A 360 5.22 33.19 -17.74
C THR A 360 5.23 32.61 -16.33
N ASP A 361 4.44 31.57 -16.09
CA ASP A 361 4.28 30.97 -14.76
C ASP A 361 5.56 30.24 -14.32
N LEU A 362 6.22 29.52 -15.22
CA LEU A 362 7.47 28.84 -14.91
C LEU A 362 8.60 29.83 -14.59
N LYS A 363 8.69 30.93 -15.36
CA LYS A 363 9.69 31.99 -15.13
C LYS A 363 9.45 32.75 -13.82
N ALA A 364 8.20 32.92 -13.40
CA ALA A 364 7.86 33.57 -12.15
C ALA A 364 8.21 32.73 -10.90
N GLY A 365 8.21 31.40 -11.02
CA GLY A 365 8.47 30.49 -9.90
C GLY A 365 7.31 30.38 -8.89
N GLY A 366 7.58 29.79 -7.73
CA GLY A 366 6.59 29.60 -6.65
C GLY A 366 5.59 28.46 -6.88
N ASP A 367 4.51 28.42 -6.10
CA ASP A 367 3.59 27.27 -6.11
C ASP A 367 2.74 27.19 -7.39
N LYS A 368 2.40 28.34 -7.99
CA LYS A 368 1.74 28.37 -9.30
C LYS A 368 2.63 27.75 -10.38
N SER A 369 3.94 28.03 -10.35
CA SER A 369 4.93 27.42 -11.26
C SER A 369 4.97 25.90 -11.11
N LYS A 370 5.00 25.38 -9.87
CA LYS A 370 4.98 23.93 -9.61
C LYS A 370 3.74 23.25 -10.21
N LEU A 371 2.55 23.82 -9.97
CA LEU A 371 1.30 23.27 -10.49
C LEU A 371 1.26 23.35 -12.02
N THR A 372 1.72 24.47 -12.60
CA THR A 372 1.81 24.64 -14.05
C THR A 372 2.76 23.63 -14.67
N TRP A 373 3.92 23.39 -14.05
CA TRP A 373 4.88 22.39 -14.50
C TRP A 373 4.32 20.98 -14.43
N LEU A 374 3.67 20.64 -13.31
CA LEU A 374 2.99 19.36 -13.11
C LEU A 374 1.97 19.08 -14.21
N ALA A 375 1.25 20.12 -14.64
CA ALA A 375 0.25 20.05 -15.69
C ALA A 375 0.83 20.10 -17.12
N ALA A 376 1.96 20.78 -17.34
CA ALA A 376 2.53 21.03 -18.66
C ALA A 376 3.57 19.98 -19.09
N CYS A 377 4.28 19.34 -18.15
CA CYS A 377 5.32 18.38 -18.47
C CYS A 377 4.75 17.20 -19.26
N GLY A 378 5.38 16.88 -20.40
CA GLY A 378 4.95 15.82 -21.30
C GLY A 378 3.82 16.19 -22.25
N LEU A 379 3.28 17.42 -22.15
CA LEU A 379 2.30 17.90 -23.13
C LEU A 379 2.96 18.32 -24.44
N GLU A 380 2.26 18.05 -25.53
CA GLU A 380 2.59 18.59 -26.84
C GLU A 380 1.91 19.96 -27.01
N PHE A 381 2.70 20.98 -27.34
CA PHE A 381 2.20 22.31 -27.63
C PHE A 381 2.29 22.56 -29.14
N PRO A 382 1.18 22.92 -29.81
CA PRO A 382 1.20 23.30 -31.21
C PRO A 382 1.60 24.77 -31.41
N GLU A 383 2.10 25.08 -32.61
CA GLU A 383 2.35 26.45 -33.08
C GLU A 383 3.15 27.33 -32.09
N VAL A 384 4.15 26.76 -31.40
CA VAL A 384 4.99 27.50 -30.46
C VAL A 384 5.86 28.50 -31.24
N PRO A 385 5.68 29.82 -31.06
CA PRO A 385 6.43 30.82 -31.79
C PRO A 385 7.82 31.03 -31.21
N GLY A 386 8.79 31.38 -32.06
CA GLY A 386 10.11 31.75 -31.61
C GLY A 386 11.00 32.39 -32.68
N LYS A 387 12.10 32.96 -32.22
CA LYS A 387 13.21 33.43 -33.06
C LYS A 387 14.37 32.46 -32.99
N VAL A 388 14.88 32.04 -34.14
CA VAL A 388 16.02 31.12 -34.19
C VAL A 388 17.32 31.86 -33.89
N ILE A 389 18.00 31.45 -32.83
CA ILE A 389 19.28 32.04 -32.42
C ILE A 389 20.45 31.24 -32.98
N SER A 390 20.34 29.91 -32.99
CA SER A 390 21.30 29.03 -33.66
C SER A 390 20.69 27.68 -34.01
N VAL A 391 21.31 27.02 -34.99
CA VAL A 391 20.96 25.68 -35.46
C VAL A 391 22.18 24.78 -35.27
N ALA A 392 22.04 23.74 -34.45
CA ALA A 392 23.03 22.68 -34.35
C ALA A 392 22.60 21.51 -35.23
N THR A 393 23.33 21.30 -36.33
CA THR A 393 23.07 20.21 -37.27
C THR A 393 23.60 18.89 -36.70
N GLY A 394 22.76 17.85 -36.69
CA GLY A 394 23.05 16.54 -36.13
C GLY A 394 21.83 15.63 -36.21
N ASP A 395 21.87 14.47 -35.53
CA ASP A 395 20.72 13.59 -35.34
C ASP A 395 20.50 13.37 -33.83
N PRO A 396 19.53 14.06 -33.19
CA PRO A 396 18.56 15.00 -33.77
C PRO A 396 19.15 16.39 -34.08
N ILE A 397 18.45 17.16 -34.93
CA ILE A 397 18.72 18.58 -35.15
C ILE A 397 18.26 19.33 -33.90
N VAL A 398 19.07 20.28 -33.40
CA VAL A 398 18.70 21.10 -32.24
C VAL A 398 18.64 22.56 -32.63
N LEU A 399 17.45 23.16 -32.54
CA LEU A 399 17.26 24.59 -32.69
C LEU A 399 17.36 25.24 -31.31
N LYS A 400 18.24 26.24 -31.16
CA LYS A 400 18.26 27.13 -30.00
C LYS A 400 17.40 28.34 -30.32
N ILE A 401 16.30 28.49 -29.60
CA ILE A 401 15.22 29.44 -29.93
C ILE A 401 15.02 30.41 -28.76
N ALA A 402 14.69 31.65 -29.06
CA ALA A 402 14.12 32.59 -28.11
C ALA A 402 12.59 32.60 -28.28
N PHE A 403 11.84 32.27 -27.22
CA PHE A 403 10.40 32.40 -27.18
C PHE A 403 10.00 33.87 -27.25
N VAL A 404 9.18 34.21 -28.24
CA VAL A 404 8.74 35.59 -28.51
C VAL A 404 7.30 35.56 -29.00
N THR A 405 6.52 36.55 -28.57
CA THR A 405 5.08 36.67 -28.84
C THR A 405 4.69 38.00 -29.49
N SER A 406 5.67 38.90 -29.69
CA SER A 406 5.48 40.19 -30.35
C SER A 406 6.72 40.59 -31.16
N ASP A 407 6.54 41.50 -32.12
CA ASP A 407 7.64 42.03 -32.93
C ASP A 407 8.71 42.71 -32.08
N ALA A 408 8.30 43.41 -31.01
CA ALA A 408 9.23 44.05 -30.09
C ALA A 408 10.12 43.03 -29.36
N GLU A 409 9.55 41.92 -28.92
CA GLU A 409 10.31 40.82 -28.31
C GLU A 409 11.22 40.13 -29.33
N PHE A 410 10.75 39.97 -30.58
CA PHE A 410 11.52 39.39 -31.68
C PHE A 410 12.80 40.18 -31.98
N GLU A 411 12.68 41.50 -32.10
CA GLU A 411 13.84 42.38 -32.35
C GLU A 411 14.80 42.41 -31.15
N ALA A 412 14.29 42.41 -29.92
CA ALA A 412 15.10 42.46 -28.71
C ALA A 412 15.81 41.13 -28.36
N ALA A 413 15.25 40.00 -28.79
CA ALA A 413 15.78 38.68 -28.44
C ALA A 413 17.14 38.40 -29.09
N THR A 414 18.16 38.21 -28.25
CA THR A 414 19.55 37.92 -28.65
C THR A 414 20.12 36.62 -28.05
N ALA A 415 19.44 36.06 -27.05
CA ALA A 415 19.85 34.83 -26.37
C ALA A 415 18.72 33.80 -26.39
N PRO A 416 19.04 32.49 -26.52
CA PRO A 416 18.03 31.45 -26.51
C PRO A 416 17.52 31.20 -25.09
N ASN A 417 16.25 30.84 -24.98
CA ASN A 417 15.60 30.38 -23.75
C ASN A 417 14.81 29.08 -23.98
N MET A 418 14.97 28.48 -25.16
CA MET A 418 14.44 27.16 -25.50
C MET A 418 15.47 26.37 -26.30
N ASP A 419 15.50 25.06 -26.11
CA ASP A 419 16.08 24.15 -27.08
C ASP A 419 15.06 23.15 -27.59
N VAL A 420 15.09 22.97 -28.91
CA VAL A 420 14.05 22.28 -29.64
C VAL A 420 14.70 21.18 -30.44
N LYS A 421 14.57 19.94 -29.94
CA LYS A 421 15.07 18.74 -30.62
C LYS A 421 14.08 18.32 -31.69
N VAL A 422 14.46 18.58 -32.94
CA VAL A 422 13.68 18.24 -34.12
C VAL A 422 14.01 16.82 -34.55
N VAL A 423 12.99 15.96 -34.63
CA VAL A 423 13.14 14.52 -34.90
C VAL A 423 12.41 14.15 -36.18
N GLY A 424 13.11 13.47 -37.09
CA GLY A 424 12.52 12.96 -38.34
C GLY A 424 12.15 14.05 -39.37
N GLN A 425 12.77 15.23 -39.28
CA GLN A 425 12.56 16.35 -40.21
C GLN A 425 13.92 16.97 -40.62
N PRO A 426 14.72 16.27 -41.45
CA PRO A 426 16.07 16.72 -41.81
C PRO A 426 16.09 18.08 -42.52
N GLU A 427 15.00 18.46 -43.20
CA GLU A 427 14.85 19.76 -43.84
C GLU A 427 14.88 20.94 -42.85
N ALA A 428 14.60 20.72 -41.57
CA ALA A 428 14.69 21.76 -40.53
C ALA A 428 16.12 22.29 -40.35
N ALA A 429 17.14 21.57 -40.85
CA ALA A 429 18.52 22.07 -40.89
C ALA A 429 18.68 23.31 -41.78
N ARG A 430 17.70 23.61 -42.65
CA ARG A 430 17.69 24.80 -43.51
C ARG A 430 17.08 26.03 -42.87
N VAL A 431 16.51 25.93 -41.67
CA VAL A 431 15.96 27.09 -40.97
C VAL A 431 17.08 28.10 -40.73
N GLU A 432 16.83 29.38 -41.06
CA GLU A 432 17.85 30.42 -41.04
C GLU A 432 17.99 31.02 -39.63
N LYS A 433 19.20 31.48 -39.31
CA LYS A 433 19.42 32.26 -38.10
C LYS A 433 18.64 33.58 -38.19
N ASP A 434 18.12 34.03 -37.05
CA ASP A 434 17.34 35.26 -36.88
C ASP A 434 16.00 35.26 -37.64
N SER A 435 15.51 34.09 -38.10
CA SER A 435 14.18 33.94 -38.69
C SER A 435 13.12 33.63 -37.63
N ALA A 436 11.87 33.98 -37.95
CA ALA A 436 10.70 33.49 -37.22
C ALA A 436 10.49 32.01 -37.52
N VAL A 437 10.02 31.27 -36.52
CA VAL A 437 9.69 29.85 -36.63
C VAL A 437 8.55 29.48 -35.70
N HIS A 438 7.70 28.58 -36.16
CA HIS A 438 6.68 27.89 -35.37
C HIS A 438 7.00 26.40 -35.35
N PHE A 439 6.84 25.77 -34.20
CA PHE A 439 6.99 24.32 -34.08
C PHE A 439 5.89 23.71 -33.24
N THR A 440 5.62 22.43 -33.47
CA THR A 440 4.87 21.58 -32.55
C THR A 440 5.87 20.68 -31.85
N GLY A 441 5.81 20.55 -30.52
CA GLY A 441 6.76 19.71 -29.78
C GLY A 441 6.30 19.39 -28.37
N THR A 442 6.94 18.39 -27.76
CA THR A 442 6.67 17.97 -26.37
C THR A 442 7.58 18.70 -25.40
N LEU A 443 7.02 19.35 -24.39
CA LEU A 443 7.79 20.00 -23.33
C LEU A 443 8.25 18.94 -22.31
N VAL A 444 9.56 18.75 -22.12
CA VAL A 444 10.11 17.60 -21.35
C VAL A 444 10.84 17.99 -20.07
N SER A 445 11.48 19.16 -20.03
CA SER A 445 12.11 19.70 -18.82
C SER A 445 12.28 21.21 -18.92
N TYR A 446 12.64 21.85 -17.82
CA TYR A 446 13.08 23.25 -17.81
C TYR A 446 14.15 23.49 -16.74
N ASP A 447 15.02 24.45 -17.00
CA ASP A 447 15.94 25.02 -16.03
C ASP A 447 15.32 26.33 -15.49
N PRO A 448 15.25 26.53 -14.16
CA PRO A 448 14.73 27.77 -13.60
C PRO A 448 15.75 28.93 -13.69
N GLU A 449 17.05 28.62 -13.66
CA GLU A 449 18.12 29.62 -13.68
C GLU A 449 19.39 29.11 -14.40
N PRO A 450 19.80 29.73 -15.54
CA PRO A 450 19.01 30.68 -16.32
C PRO A 450 17.73 30.01 -16.83
N PHE A 451 16.64 30.77 -16.94
CA PHE A 451 15.36 30.22 -17.38
C PHE A 451 15.46 29.63 -18.79
N PHE A 452 15.21 28.33 -18.94
CA PHE A 452 15.39 27.63 -20.20
C PHE A 452 14.41 26.45 -20.34
N LEU A 453 13.66 26.38 -21.44
CA LEU A 453 12.74 25.27 -21.72
C LEU A 453 13.37 24.22 -22.64
N HIS A 454 13.11 22.95 -22.37
CA HIS A 454 13.61 21.84 -23.18
C HIS A 454 12.47 21.10 -23.87
N TRP A 455 12.60 20.96 -25.18
CA TRP A 455 11.60 20.36 -26.03
C TRP A 455 12.15 19.15 -26.78
N ASP A 456 11.31 18.12 -26.90
CA ASP A 456 11.61 16.90 -27.64
C ASP A 456 10.52 16.59 -28.67
N LYS A 457 10.83 15.69 -29.60
CA LYS A 457 9.94 15.24 -30.68
C LYS A 457 9.35 16.41 -31.49
N ALA A 458 10.11 17.49 -31.62
CA ALA A 458 9.62 18.68 -32.27
C ALA A 458 9.56 18.51 -33.79
N LYS A 459 8.60 19.22 -34.40
CA LYS A 459 8.47 19.42 -35.84
C LYS A 459 8.26 20.89 -36.13
N VAL A 460 9.13 21.45 -36.97
CA VAL A 460 9.01 22.81 -37.47
C VAL A 460 7.90 22.85 -38.51
N LYS A 461 7.11 23.92 -38.48
CA LYS A 461 6.08 24.21 -39.47
C LYS A 461 6.69 24.34 -40.86
N ALA A 462 6.14 23.62 -41.84
CA ALA A 462 6.76 23.48 -43.16
C ALA A 462 6.93 24.82 -43.89
N GLU A 463 6.01 25.77 -43.67
CA GLU A 463 6.04 27.11 -44.25
C GLU A 463 7.23 27.96 -43.76
N ASP A 464 7.74 27.67 -42.56
CA ASP A 464 8.87 28.39 -41.96
C ASP A 464 10.22 27.79 -42.40
N ILE A 465 10.22 26.69 -43.15
CA ILE A 465 11.44 26.05 -43.67
C ILE A 465 11.72 26.55 -45.09
N PRO A 466 12.91 27.15 -45.35
CA PRO A 466 13.29 27.56 -46.69
C PRO A 466 13.24 26.40 -47.71
N LYS A 467 12.66 26.68 -48.87
CA LYS A 467 12.65 25.73 -50.00
C LYS A 467 14.07 25.43 -50.45
N GLU A 468 14.29 24.18 -50.85
CA GLU A 468 15.58 23.76 -51.40
C GLU A 468 15.92 24.62 -52.62
N LYS A 469 17.09 25.27 -52.62
CA LYS A 469 17.57 26.02 -53.77
C LYS A 469 17.84 25.01 -54.90
N GLY A 470 16.93 24.95 -55.87
CA GLY A 470 17.12 24.14 -57.08
C GLY A 470 18.43 24.51 -57.80
N PRO A 471 19.01 23.61 -58.62
CA PRO A 471 20.28 23.87 -59.30
C PRO A 471 20.17 25.17 -60.10
N ALA A 472 21.13 26.08 -59.88
CA ALA A 472 21.18 27.37 -60.55
C ALA A 472 20.99 27.19 -62.07
N LYS A 473 19.92 27.80 -62.63
CA LYS A 473 19.71 27.82 -64.08
C LYS A 473 20.96 28.43 -64.72
N LYS A 474 21.72 27.61 -65.44
CA LYS A 474 22.86 28.07 -66.24
C LYS A 474 22.39 29.19 -67.18
N PRO A 475 23.10 30.31 -67.26
CA PRO A 475 22.72 31.40 -68.16
C PRO A 475 22.72 30.90 -69.61
N PRO A 476 21.81 31.39 -70.47
CA PRO A 476 21.69 30.92 -71.84
C PRO A 476 22.99 31.18 -72.60
N VAL A 477 23.57 30.12 -73.15
CA VAL A 477 24.75 30.18 -74.01
C VAL A 477 24.43 31.05 -75.23
N ARG A 478 25.06 32.22 -75.34
CA ARG A 478 25.03 33.03 -76.56
C ARG A 478 25.63 32.22 -77.71
N ARG A 479 24.80 31.85 -78.70
CA ARG A 479 25.25 31.27 -79.97
C ARG A 479 26.11 32.29 -80.73
N PRO A 480 27.30 31.93 -81.24
CA PRO A 480 28.08 32.79 -82.12
C PRO A 480 27.35 33.06 -83.44
N ALA A 481 27.41 34.30 -83.92
CA ALA A 481 26.84 34.72 -85.19
C ALA A 481 27.50 34.01 -86.38
N LYS A 482 26.67 33.56 -87.32
CA LYS A 482 27.05 32.88 -88.57
C LYS A 482 27.73 33.90 -89.50
N LYS A 483 29.01 33.71 -89.83
CA LYS A 483 29.71 34.49 -90.87
C LYS A 483 29.04 34.26 -92.23
N PRO A 484 28.84 35.29 -93.06
CA PRO A 484 28.27 35.15 -94.39
C PRO A 484 29.30 34.50 -95.35
N SER A 485 28.88 33.46 -96.05
CA SER A 485 29.61 32.88 -97.18
C SER A 485 29.43 33.77 -98.41
N GLY A 486 30.45 34.56 -98.73
CA GLY A 486 30.55 35.30 -99.99
C GLY A 486 30.77 34.35 -101.17
N ARG A 487 30.07 34.64 -102.27
CA ARG A 487 30.23 34.03 -103.60
C ARG A 487 31.45 34.67 -104.29
N SER A 488 32.09 33.88 -105.15
CA SER A 488 33.33 34.11 -105.91
C SER A 488 33.37 35.34 -106.83
N ASN A 489 34.60 35.87 -106.99
CA ASN A 489 35.14 36.88 -107.92
C ASN A 489 34.67 38.33 -107.76
#